data_AF-A0A3M2T5J7-F1
#
_entry.id   AF-A0A3M2T5J7-F1
#
_cell.length_a   1.000
_cell.length_b   1.000
_cell.length_c   1.000
_cell.angle_alpha   90.00
_cell.angle_beta   90.00
_cell.angle_gamma   90.00
#
_symmetry.space_group_name_H-M   'P 1'
#
loop_
_entity.id
_entity.type
_entity.pdbx_description
1 polymer ?
#
loop_
_entity_poly.entity_id
_entity_poly.type
_entity_poly.pdbx_seq_one_letter_code
_entity_poly.pdbx_strand_id
1 'polypeptide(L)'
;MVIDALIGFSDHVSAEDAGVLTTVITMVRRLRATLSSYGGVDEGALLRALVQLEAEGGLLPIYVRDQNAAVLLTRNNGVIHVESFELSPRNGPVIATVGRLQRGFPGPTLALDLATFNESGFQEAIAQALSTMSHQSVAGTKEKVRKAGRVHDEDREATHPKIVTEFIMAVLRPRCVEVKSLQIQKNTREEVMWCDSRSPWRRSPLWLFVRVILQLVFRRKSGDELYKHFMIFFMSSVIDSSASAMPSENVYVMNAKVARRVLKLDLSDEPSWLASVQHILKRTSHNIREKWQKIMMQNNRQIDVGSLEHLDFGRDAHYTLTSLDRYLEAIGPRDNGPFIAPGYQPQSRLLKFQATELPTCLKFGDTDYKIYNLAAFEVG
;
A
#
# COMPACT_ATOMS: atom_id res chain seq x y z
N MET A 1 19.62 0.25 5.04
CA MET A 1 19.13 0.71 3.73
C MET A 1 18.95 2.24 3.64
N VAL A 2 18.08 2.90 4.43
CA VAL A 2 17.92 4.38 4.32
C VAL A 2 19.22 5.13 4.63
N ILE A 3 19.90 4.76 5.73
CA ILE A 3 21.19 5.34 6.12
C ILE A 3 22.23 5.11 5.01
N ASP A 4 22.35 3.89 4.51
CA ASP A 4 23.35 3.55 3.47
C ASP A 4 23.08 4.31 2.16
N ALA A 5 21.81 4.48 1.79
CA ALA A 5 21.45 5.29 0.63
C ALA A 5 21.72 6.79 0.84
N LEU A 6 21.55 7.33 2.07
CA LEU A 6 21.93 8.72 2.37
C LEU A 6 23.44 8.93 2.25
N ILE A 7 24.23 7.95 2.70
CA ILE A 7 25.70 7.97 2.59
C ILE A 7 26.09 7.89 1.11
N GLY A 8 25.56 6.93 0.33
CA GLY A 8 25.87 6.87 -1.10
C GLY A 8 25.41 8.12 -1.87
N PHE A 9 24.33 8.77 -1.42
CA PHE A 9 23.85 9.99 -2.04
C PHE A 9 24.73 11.21 -1.72
N SER A 10 25.46 11.23 -0.59
CA SER A 10 26.33 12.37 -0.25
C SER A 10 27.49 12.56 -1.22
N ASP A 11 27.91 11.49 -1.90
CA ASP A 11 28.97 11.55 -2.91
C ASP A 11 28.52 12.24 -4.21
N HIS A 12 27.22 12.55 -4.33
CA HIS A 12 26.59 13.06 -5.54
C HIS A 12 25.95 14.45 -5.38
N VAL A 13 26.23 15.16 -4.27
CA VAL A 13 25.63 16.48 -4.01
C VAL A 13 26.67 17.55 -3.74
N SER A 14 26.24 18.82 -3.73
CA SER A 14 27.08 19.96 -3.38
C SER A 14 27.60 19.86 -1.94
N ALA A 15 28.67 20.61 -1.62
CA ALA A 15 29.21 20.65 -0.25
C ALA A 15 28.18 21.18 0.77
N GLU A 16 27.31 22.12 0.37
CA GLU A 16 26.22 22.63 1.22
C GLU A 16 25.19 21.54 1.53
N ASP A 17 24.72 20.83 0.49
CA ASP A 17 23.75 19.75 0.64
C ASP A 17 24.35 18.55 1.42
N ALA A 18 25.66 18.31 1.31
CA ALA A 18 26.35 17.29 2.09
C ALA A 18 26.27 17.56 3.61
N GLY A 19 26.29 18.84 4.03
CA GLY A 19 26.05 19.22 5.43
C GLY A 19 24.62 18.90 5.89
N VAL A 20 23.64 19.12 5.02
CA VAL A 20 22.23 18.75 5.26
C VAL A 20 22.10 17.23 5.38
N LEU A 21 22.74 16.47 4.49
CA LEU A 21 22.73 15.01 4.52
C LEU A 21 23.39 14.46 5.79
N THR A 22 24.49 15.06 6.25
CA THR A 22 25.13 14.67 7.52
C THR A 22 24.16 14.83 8.69
N THR A 23 23.44 15.96 8.75
CA THR A 23 22.40 16.20 9.75
C THR A 23 21.29 15.14 9.70
N VAL A 24 20.82 14.82 8.50
CA VAL A 24 19.78 13.81 8.26
C VAL A 24 20.25 12.40 8.62
N ILE A 25 21.50 12.04 8.29
CA ILE A 25 22.10 10.75 8.65
C ILE A 25 22.16 10.60 10.17
N THR A 26 22.64 11.62 10.88
CA THR A 26 22.66 11.63 12.36
C THR A 26 21.27 11.50 12.94
N MET A 27 20.27 12.21 12.41
CA MET A 27 18.87 12.10 12.83
C MET A 27 18.33 10.67 12.68
N VAL A 28 18.55 10.01 11.54
CA VAL A 28 18.07 8.64 11.31
C VAL A 28 18.86 7.61 12.14
N ARG A 29 20.16 7.86 12.41
CA ARG A 29 20.97 7.04 13.33
C ARG A 29 20.45 7.14 14.76
N ARG A 30 20.11 8.34 15.23
CA ARG A 30 19.48 8.56 16.55
C ARG A 30 18.14 7.81 16.66
N LEU A 31 17.28 7.90 15.64
CA LEU A 31 16.03 7.10 15.57
C LEU A 31 16.31 5.61 15.81
N ARG A 32 17.24 5.05 15.03
CA ARG A 32 17.58 3.62 15.09
C ARG A 32 18.17 3.24 16.44
N ALA A 33 19.01 4.09 17.03
CA ALA A 33 19.67 3.84 18.32
C ALA A 33 18.68 3.85 19.50
N THR A 34 17.58 4.60 19.40
CA THR A 34 16.53 4.61 20.45
C THR A 34 15.55 3.44 20.37
N LEU A 35 15.57 2.65 19.31
CA LEU A 35 14.64 1.52 19.15
C LEU A 35 15.19 0.27 19.83
N SER A 36 14.34 -0.40 20.61
CA SER A 36 14.63 -1.71 21.19
C SER A 36 14.51 -2.83 20.15
N SER A 37 15.00 -4.02 20.48
CA SER A 37 14.86 -5.23 19.65
C SER A 37 13.40 -5.57 19.33
N TYR A 38 12.47 -5.19 20.20
CA TYR A 38 11.03 -5.40 20.03
C TYR A 38 10.34 -4.27 19.26
N GLY A 39 11.07 -3.26 18.79
CA GLY A 39 10.55 -2.13 18.01
C GLY A 39 9.82 -1.06 18.81
N GLY A 40 9.88 -1.11 20.15
CA GLY A 40 9.52 -0.01 21.04
C GLY A 40 10.71 0.92 21.27
N VAL A 41 10.54 1.93 22.11
CA VAL A 41 11.62 2.83 22.54
C VAL A 41 12.34 2.21 23.74
N ASP A 42 13.67 2.21 23.71
CA ASP A 42 14.51 1.86 24.87
C ASP A 42 14.73 3.11 25.74
N GLU A 43 14.33 3.03 27.02
CA GLU A 43 14.38 4.16 27.96
C GLU A 43 15.79 4.71 28.15
N GLY A 44 16.76 3.82 28.40
CA GLY A 44 18.15 4.22 28.63
C GLY A 44 18.80 4.82 27.38
N ALA A 45 18.52 4.27 26.20
CA ALA A 45 18.98 4.82 24.93
C ALA A 45 18.33 6.17 24.62
N LEU A 46 17.04 6.33 24.93
CA LEU A 46 16.36 7.61 24.76
C LEU A 46 16.92 8.66 25.72
N LEU A 47 17.14 8.34 27.00
CA LEU A 47 17.74 9.26 27.96
C LEU A 47 19.13 9.72 27.49
N ARG A 48 19.99 8.79 27.05
CA ARG A 48 21.29 9.14 26.46
C ARG A 48 21.14 10.04 25.23
N ALA A 49 20.14 9.79 24.39
CA ALA A 49 19.88 10.61 23.21
C ALA A 49 19.34 12.02 23.57
N LEU A 50 18.58 12.17 24.66
CA LEU A 50 18.13 13.48 25.17
C LEU A 50 19.31 14.30 25.70
N VAL A 51 20.22 13.68 26.46
CA VAL A 51 21.46 14.32 26.93
C VAL A 51 22.34 14.72 25.74
N GLN A 52 22.48 13.86 24.74
CA GLN A 52 23.22 14.21 23.50
C GLN A 52 22.54 15.33 22.72
N LEU A 53 21.20 15.35 22.66
CA LEU A 53 20.45 16.42 22.01
C LEU A 53 20.71 17.75 22.72
N GLU A 54 20.78 17.76 24.05
CA GLU A 54 21.12 18.94 24.81
C GLU A 54 22.55 19.41 24.54
N ALA A 55 23.55 18.54 24.63
CA ALA A 55 24.94 18.92 24.43
C ALA A 55 25.24 19.35 22.98
N GLU A 56 24.88 18.50 22.01
CA GLU A 56 25.31 18.62 20.61
C GLU A 56 24.28 19.36 19.74
N GLY A 57 23.02 19.40 20.16
CA GLY A 57 21.93 19.90 19.32
C GLY A 57 21.48 18.93 18.24
N GLY A 58 20.75 19.47 17.25
CA GLY A 58 20.23 18.71 16.11
C GLY A 58 18.81 18.18 16.32
N LEU A 59 18.53 17.02 15.74
CA LEU A 59 17.19 16.42 15.69
C LEU A 59 17.17 15.03 16.35
N LEU A 60 16.10 14.76 17.09
CA LEU A 60 15.83 13.49 17.76
C LEU A 60 14.39 13.04 17.47
N PRO A 61 14.19 12.20 16.44
CA PRO A 61 12.92 11.55 16.17
C PRO A 61 12.69 10.37 17.13
N ILE A 62 11.46 10.22 17.62
CA ILE A 62 11.04 9.20 18.58
C ILE A 62 9.77 8.54 18.05
N TYR A 63 9.80 7.22 17.83
CA TYR A 63 8.66 6.46 17.30
C TYR A 63 7.89 5.77 18.44
N VAL A 64 6.70 6.28 18.75
CA VAL A 64 5.85 5.79 19.84
C VAL A 64 4.81 4.82 19.26
N ARG A 65 5.30 3.63 18.90
CA ARG A 65 4.56 2.63 18.10
C ARG A 65 3.15 2.37 18.61
N ASP A 66 3.00 1.99 19.87
CA ASP A 66 1.73 1.49 20.39
C ASP A 66 0.67 2.59 20.53
N GLN A 67 1.08 3.86 20.55
CA GLN A 67 0.18 5.02 20.49
C GLN A 67 -0.08 5.51 19.07
N ASN A 68 0.37 4.81 18.02
CA ASN A 68 0.21 5.26 16.63
C ASN A 68 0.74 6.70 16.40
N ALA A 69 1.82 7.05 17.09
CA ALA A 69 2.31 8.42 17.11
C ALA A 69 3.84 8.48 17.04
N ALA A 70 4.34 9.68 16.81
CA ALA A 70 5.75 10.00 16.95
C ALA A 70 5.95 11.40 17.49
N VAL A 71 7.16 11.66 17.97
CA VAL A 71 7.64 12.97 18.41
C VAL A 71 8.94 13.28 17.67
N LEU A 72 9.14 14.54 17.29
CA LEU A 72 10.41 15.06 16.82
C LEU A 72 10.84 16.17 17.75
N LEU A 73 11.95 15.96 18.45
CA LEU A 73 12.61 17.01 19.22
C LEU A 73 13.68 17.66 18.35
N THR A 74 13.67 18.97 18.26
CA THR A 74 14.69 19.74 17.51
C THR A 74 15.26 20.82 18.40
N ARG A 75 16.57 20.76 18.68
CA ARG A 75 17.27 21.85 19.40
C ARG A 75 17.74 22.90 18.40
N ASN A 76 17.30 24.13 18.59
CA ASN A 76 17.72 25.29 17.82
C ASN A 76 17.82 26.52 18.72
N ASN A 77 18.94 27.25 18.68
CA ASN A 77 19.15 28.52 19.40
C ASN A 77 18.70 28.52 20.88
N GLY A 78 19.05 27.48 21.65
CA GLY A 78 18.70 27.40 23.08
C GLY A 78 17.23 27.05 23.36
N VAL A 79 16.49 26.60 22.35
CA VAL A 79 15.09 26.16 22.45
C VAL A 79 14.96 24.73 21.91
N ILE A 80 14.15 23.91 22.58
CA ILE A 80 13.72 22.59 22.13
C ILE A 80 12.33 22.71 21.52
N HIS A 81 12.23 22.51 20.20
CA HIS A 81 10.96 22.35 19.53
C HIS A 81 10.47 20.91 19.68
N VAL A 82 9.25 20.74 20.15
CA VAL A 82 8.56 19.45 20.32
C VAL A 82 7.43 19.37 19.31
N GLU A 83 7.56 18.49 18.32
CA GLU A 83 6.60 18.31 17.25
C GLU A 83 5.97 16.91 17.34
N SER A 84 4.63 16.82 17.32
CA SER A 84 3.92 15.54 17.41
C SER A 84 3.34 15.10 16.06
N PHE A 85 3.21 13.78 15.86
CA PHE A 85 2.74 13.20 14.60
C PHE A 85 1.75 12.06 14.88
N GLU A 86 0.62 12.01 14.18
CA GLU A 86 -0.22 10.82 14.04
C GLU A 86 0.26 10.02 12.83
N LEU A 87 0.50 8.71 12.93
CA LEU A 87 1.13 7.98 11.84
C LEU A 87 0.15 7.23 10.94
N SER A 88 -0.83 6.54 11.50
CA SER A 88 -1.85 5.80 10.75
C SER A 88 -3.20 6.47 10.90
N PRO A 89 -3.92 6.77 9.82
CA PRO A 89 -5.26 7.32 9.93
C PRO A 89 -6.24 6.25 10.43
N ARG A 90 -7.33 6.72 11.03
CA ARG A 90 -8.50 5.90 11.32
C ARG A 90 -9.21 5.42 10.04
N ASN A 91 -9.94 4.33 10.12
CA ASN A 91 -10.64 3.74 8.97
C ASN A 91 -11.74 4.67 8.43
N GLY A 92 -12.46 5.40 9.29
CA GLY A 92 -13.52 6.33 8.88
C GLY A 92 -13.08 7.35 7.82
N PRO A 93 -12.05 8.18 8.08
CA PRO A 93 -11.49 9.09 7.08
C PRO A 93 -10.98 8.40 5.81
N VAL A 94 -10.45 7.18 5.92
CA VAL A 94 -9.98 6.41 4.76
C VAL A 94 -11.15 6.01 3.86
N ILE A 95 -12.25 5.51 4.44
CA ILE A 95 -13.45 5.10 3.70
C ILE A 95 -14.17 6.30 3.09
N ALA A 96 -14.27 7.40 3.84
CA ALA A 96 -14.99 8.60 3.40
C ALA A 96 -14.27 9.39 2.30
N THR A 97 -12.95 9.23 2.15
CA THR A 97 -12.18 10.01 1.19
C THR A 97 -12.30 9.46 -0.23
N VAL A 98 -12.83 10.28 -1.13
CA VAL A 98 -12.71 10.04 -2.57
C VAL A 98 -11.29 10.39 -3.03
N GLY A 99 -10.56 9.41 -3.57
CA GLY A 99 -9.22 9.62 -4.13
C GLY A 99 -8.07 9.32 -3.17
N ARG A 100 -7.43 10.35 -2.60
CA ARG A 100 -6.25 10.20 -1.73
C ARG A 100 -6.43 11.00 -0.45
N LEU A 101 -6.31 10.34 0.69
CA LEU A 101 -6.34 11.00 2.00
C LEU A 101 -5.10 11.87 2.18
N GLN A 102 -5.33 13.19 2.21
CA GLN A 102 -4.31 14.20 2.48
C GLN A 102 -4.20 14.44 3.98
N ARG A 103 -2.97 14.41 4.50
CA ARG A 103 -2.68 14.62 5.92
C ARG A 103 -1.54 15.61 6.08
N GLY A 104 -1.67 16.52 7.05
CA GLY A 104 -0.66 17.52 7.39
C GLY A 104 0.29 17.02 8.48
N PHE A 105 1.57 17.36 8.36
CA PHE A 105 2.61 17.01 9.32
C PHE A 105 3.63 18.15 9.48
N PRO A 106 4.16 18.44 10.67
CA PRO A 106 3.74 17.87 11.96
C PRO A 106 2.35 18.37 12.39
N GLY A 107 1.83 17.79 13.47
CA GLY A 107 0.71 18.35 14.22
C GLY A 107 1.15 19.55 15.07
N PRO A 108 0.56 19.74 16.27
CA PRO A 108 0.94 20.83 17.18
C PRO A 108 2.44 20.84 17.46
N THR A 109 3.00 22.06 17.54
CA THR A 109 4.41 22.29 17.83
C THR A 109 4.54 23.21 19.04
N LEU A 110 5.34 22.77 20.02
CA LEU A 110 5.66 23.51 21.22
C LEU A 110 7.14 23.90 21.20
N ALA A 111 7.46 25.04 21.79
CA ALA A 111 8.82 25.48 22.07
C ALA A 111 9.04 25.51 23.58
N LEU A 112 10.04 24.75 24.02
CA LEU A 112 10.47 24.62 25.40
C LEU A 112 11.86 25.25 25.52
N ASP A 113 12.10 26.11 26.51
CA ASP A 113 13.44 26.65 26.72
C ASP A 113 14.41 25.55 27.21
N LEU A 114 15.70 25.72 26.88
CA LEU A 114 16.71 24.72 27.23
C LEU A 114 16.91 24.61 28.76
N ALA A 115 16.66 25.66 29.53
CA ALA A 115 16.83 25.63 30.98
C ALA A 115 15.80 24.70 31.63
N THR A 116 14.53 24.79 31.24
CA THR A 116 13.47 23.89 31.67
C THR A 116 13.66 22.48 31.13
N PHE A 117 14.15 22.32 29.89
CA PHE A 117 14.54 20.99 29.40
C PHE A 117 15.63 20.32 30.26
N ASN A 118 16.45 21.13 30.94
CA ASN A 118 17.54 20.71 31.81
C ASN A 118 17.19 20.71 33.30
N GLU A 119 15.93 20.96 33.66
CA GLU A 119 15.47 20.79 35.03
C GLU A 119 15.72 19.35 35.49
N SER A 120 16.20 19.20 36.72
CA SER A 120 16.53 17.90 37.32
C SER A 120 15.33 16.93 37.22
N GLY A 121 15.55 15.76 36.64
CA GLY A 121 14.52 14.73 36.47
C GLY A 121 13.61 14.91 35.26
N PHE A 122 13.70 16.02 34.52
CA PHE A 122 12.77 16.30 33.41
C PHE A 122 13.04 15.40 32.20
N GLN A 123 14.31 15.22 31.81
CA GLN A 123 14.68 14.34 30.70
C GLN A 123 14.39 12.87 31.02
N GLU A 124 14.63 12.46 32.27
CA GLU A 124 14.30 11.13 32.79
C GLU A 124 12.79 10.88 32.70
N ALA A 125 11.97 11.84 33.14
CA ALA A 125 10.52 11.75 33.07
C ALA A 125 10.02 11.65 31.61
N ILE A 126 10.59 12.42 30.67
CA ILE A 126 10.26 12.31 29.24
C ILE A 126 10.66 10.95 28.69
N ALA A 127 11.88 10.48 29.00
CA ALA A 127 12.38 9.20 28.52
C ALA A 127 11.50 8.05 29.01
N GLN A 128 11.21 8.02 30.31
CA GLN A 128 10.35 7.03 30.93
C GLN A 128 8.94 7.05 30.36
N ALA A 129 8.33 8.23 30.22
CA ALA A 129 6.98 8.37 29.69
C ALA A 129 6.87 7.88 28.24
N LEU A 130 7.76 8.35 27.35
CA LEU A 130 7.72 7.97 25.93
C LEU A 130 8.13 6.50 25.71
N SER A 131 9.06 5.98 26.51
CA SER A 131 9.40 4.55 26.54
C SER A 131 8.18 3.71 26.90
N THR A 132 7.54 4.02 28.03
CA THR A 132 6.33 3.34 28.51
C THR A 132 5.22 3.38 27.47
N MET A 133 4.93 4.55 26.91
CA MET A 133 3.91 4.73 25.88
C MET A 133 4.22 3.98 24.58
N SER A 134 5.49 3.71 24.28
CA SER A 134 5.86 3.03 23.04
C SER A 134 5.47 1.55 23.01
N HIS A 135 5.24 0.94 24.17
CA HIS A 135 4.95 -0.50 24.31
C HIS A 135 3.74 -0.84 25.20
N GLN A 136 3.10 0.15 25.85
CA GLN A 136 1.88 -0.06 26.65
C GLN A 136 0.64 0.44 25.91
N SER A 137 -0.34 -0.43 25.72
CA SER A 137 -1.67 0.00 25.24
C SER A 137 -2.42 0.76 26.34
N VAL A 138 -3.07 1.88 25.99
CA VAL A 138 -3.85 2.68 26.94
C VAL A 138 -5.35 2.50 26.71
N ALA A 139 -6.12 2.25 27.77
CA ALA A 139 -7.56 2.09 27.69
C ALA A 139 -8.25 3.32 27.06
N GLY A 140 -9.25 3.07 26.20
CA GLY A 140 -10.01 4.13 25.53
C GLY A 140 -9.28 4.83 24.38
N THR A 141 -8.11 4.32 23.95
CA THR A 141 -7.45 4.75 22.70
C THR A 141 -7.87 3.92 21.49
N LYS A 142 -8.37 2.70 21.72
CA LYS A 142 -8.98 1.85 20.70
C LYS A 142 -10.50 1.96 20.76
N GLU A 143 -11.14 1.94 19.60
CA GLU A 143 -12.59 1.87 19.52
C GLU A 143 -13.08 0.53 20.08
N LYS A 144 -14.28 0.52 20.66
CA LYS A 144 -14.86 -0.68 21.23
C LYS A 144 -16.01 -1.16 20.36
N VAL A 145 -16.04 -2.46 20.09
CA VAL A 145 -17.07 -3.13 19.30
C VAL A 145 -17.73 -4.23 20.10
N ARG A 146 -19.02 -4.44 19.87
CA ARG A 146 -19.75 -5.54 20.49
C ARG A 146 -19.67 -6.78 19.60
N LYS A 147 -18.99 -7.82 20.06
CA LYS A 147 -18.85 -9.12 19.39
C LYS A 147 -19.39 -10.20 20.33
N ALA A 148 -20.30 -11.05 19.84
CA ALA A 148 -20.94 -12.12 20.62
C ALA A 148 -21.49 -11.65 22.00
N GLY A 149 -22.13 -10.48 22.02
CA GLY A 149 -22.73 -9.89 23.24
C GLY A 149 -21.74 -9.20 24.19
N ARG A 150 -20.41 -9.39 24.02
CA ARG A 150 -19.35 -8.79 24.81
C ARG A 150 -18.69 -7.61 24.08
N VAL A 151 -18.14 -6.67 24.84
CA VAL A 151 -17.44 -5.51 24.29
C VAL A 151 -15.94 -5.80 24.22
N HIS A 152 -15.37 -5.68 23.03
CA HIS A 152 -13.95 -5.92 22.75
C HIS A 152 -13.35 -4.68 22.10
N ASP A 153 -12.04 -4.48 22.25
CA ASP A 153 -11.32 -3.50 21.44
C ASP A 153 -11.39 -3.91 19.96
N GLU A 154 -11.68 -2.95 19.09
CA GLU A 154 -11.66 -3.15 17.64
C GLU A 154 -10.21 -3.10 17.16
N ASP A 155 -9.65 -4.29 16.99
CA ASP A 155 -8.26 -4.50 16.63
C ASP A 155 -7.95 -4.12 15.16
N ARG A 156 -9.00 -3.89 14.35
CA ARG A 156 -8.87 -3.37 12.98
C ARG A 156 -8.66 -1.86 12.93
N GLU A 157 -9.02 -1.14 13.98
CA GLU A 157 -8.92 0.32 14.01
C GLU A 157 -7.52 0.76 14.45
N ALA A 158 -7.06 1.90 13.90
CA ALA A 158 -5.81 2.50 14.35
C ALA A 158 -5.98 3.00 15.79
N THR A 159 -4.97 2.76 16.63
CA THR A 159 -4.91 3.38 17.96
C THR A 159 -5.02 4.91 17.80
N HIS A 160 -5.87 5.55 18.59
CA HIS A 160 -5.97 6.99 18.59
C HIS A 160 -4.68 7.62 19.17
N PRO A 161 -4.08 8.61 18.50
CA PRO A 161 -2.79 9.16 18.89
C PRO A 161 -2.82 10.06 20.13
N LYS A 162 -4.00 10.32 20.71
CA LYS A 162 -4.23 11.28 21.81
C LYS A 162 -3.25 11.18 22.96
N ILE A 163 -2.73 10.00 23.28
CA ILE A 163 -1.78 9.85 24.39
C ILE A 163 -0.51 10.67 24.14
N VAL A 164 -0.05 10.73 22.89
CA VAL A 164 1.09 11.57 22.50
C VAL A 164 0.61 12.94 22.01
N THR A 165 -0.33 13.00 21.06
CA THR A 165 -0.69 14.26 20.39
C THR A 165 -1.49 15.22 21.24
N GLU A 166 -2.19 14.74 22.28
CA GLU A 166 -3.01 15.57 23.17
C GLU A 166 -2.47 15.54 24.60
N PHE A 167 -2.33 14.37 25.23
CA PHE A 167 -1.95 14.25 26.64
C PHE A 167 -0.52 14.71 26.90
N ILE A 168 0.50 14.13 26.23
CA ILE A 168 1.89 14.60 26.38
C ILE A 168 2.01 16.07 26.02
N MET A 169 1.40 16.50 24.90
CA MET A 169 1.44 17.92 24.51
C MET A 169 0.78 18.83 25.55
N ALA A 170 -0.31 18.40 26.19
CA ALA A 170 -0.97 19.15 27.26
C ALA A 170 -0.16 19.19 28.56
N VAL A 171 0.56 18.11 28.89
CA VAL A 171 1.48 18.07 30.04
C VAL A 171 2.67 19.02 29.84
N LEU A 172 3.18 19.13 28.61
CA LEU A 172 4.30 20.03 28.30
C LEU A 172 3.84 21.50 28.18
N ARG A 173 2.60 21.75 27.73
CA ARG A 173 2.09 23.09 27.41
C ARG A 173 2.32 24.17 28.48
N PRO A 174 2.15 23.93 29.80
CA PRO A 174 2.37 24.97 30.83
C PRO A 174 3.81 25.49 30.90
N ARG A 175 4.78 24.72 30.39
CA ARG A 175 6.20 25.05 30.35
C ARG A 175 6.68 25.47 28.95
N CYS A 176 5.76 25.54 27.98
CA CYS A 176 6.09 25.77 26.58
C CYS A 176 5.33 26.97 26.02
N VAL A 177 5.84 27.49 24.90
CA VAL A 177 5.10 28.41 24.03
C VAL A 177 4.63 27.66 22.79
N GLU A 178 3.42 27.91 22.33
CA GLU A 178 2.92 27.34 21.08
C GLU A 178 3.54 28.08 19.89
N VAL A 179 4.08 27.33 18.92
CA VAL A 179 4.79 27.90 17.77
C VAL A 179 4.23 27.34 16.48
N LYS A 180 4.05 28.21 15.48
CA LYS A 180 3.72 27.79 14.13
C LYS A 180 4.97 27.23 13.44
N SER A 181 4.95 25.94 13.12
CA SER A 181 6.03 25.27 12.41
C SER A 181 5.69 25.04 10.94
N LEU A 182 6.73 24.80 10.14
CA LEU A 182 6.59 24.41 8.74
C LEU A 182 5.86 23.07 8.65
N GLN A 183 4.66 23.08 8.09
CA GLN A 183 3.90 21.86 7.78
C GLN A 183 4.08 21.44 6.31
N ILE A 184 4.20 20.12 6.11
CA ILE A 184 4.14 19.45 4.82
C ILE A 184 2.84 18.65 4.73
N GLN A 185 2.36 18.45 3.50
CA GLN A 185 1.23 17.56 3.23
C GLN A 185 1.72 16.25 2.62
N LYS A 186 1.15 15.13 3.05
CA LYS A 186 1.36 13.82 2.44
C LYS A 186 0.03 13.17 2.10
N ASN A 187 0.00 12.54 0.93
CA ASN A 187 -1.04 11.58 0.59
C ASN A 187 -0.72 10.24 1.25
N THR A 188 -1.56 9.81 2.21
CA THR A 188 -1.47 8.49 2.81
C THR A 188 -2.40 7.53 2.07
N ARG A 189 -1.89 6.33 1.77
CA ARG A 189 -2.63 5.31 1.03
C ARG A 189 -2.82 4.10 1.93
N GLU A 190 -3.97 4.07 2.57
CA GLU A 190 -4.49 2.95 3.34
C GLU A 190 -5.72 2.39 2.61
N GLU A 191 -5.98 1.09 2.75
CA GLU A 191 -7.12 0.44 2.09
C GLU A 191 -7.88 -0.39 3.12
N VAL A 192 -9.15 -0.04 3.34
CA VAL A 192 -10.05 -0.81 4.22
C VAL A 192 -10.84 -1.78 3.34
N MET A 193 -10.41 -3.04 3.32
CA MET A 193 -11.07 -4.09 2.53
C MET A 193 -12.10 -4.82 3.39
N TRP A 194 -13.30 -5.03 2.85
CA TRP A 194 -14.40 -5.73 3.54
C TRP A 194 -14.62 -7.17 3.05
N CYS A 195 -14.36 -7.48 1.77
CA CYS A 195 -14.53 -8.83 1.23
C CYS A 195 -13.45 -9.79 1.76
N ASP A 196 -13.81 -10.65 2.69
CA ASP A 196 -12.99 -11.73 3.27
C ASP A 196 -11.61 -11.30 3.80
N SER A 197 -11.48 -10.04 4.23
CA SER A 197 -10.26 -9.54 4.84
C SER A 197 -10.49 -9.17 6.30
N ARG A 198 -9.74 -9.80 7.20
CA ARG A 198 -9.84 -9.53 8.65
C ARG A 198 -9.32 -8.14 9.01
N SER A 199 -8.29 -7.66 8.34
CA SER A 199 -7.56 -6.45 8.71
C SER A 199 -7.45 -5.48 7.54
N PRO A 200 -7.58 -4.15 7.77
CA PRO A 200 -7.25 -3.16 6.76
C PRO A 200 -5.82 -3.33 6.28
N TRP A 201 -5.58 -3.10 5.00
CA TRP A 201 -4.23 -3.04 4.49
C TRP A 201 -3.60 -1.70 4.83
N ARG A 202 -2.59 -1.75 5.69
CA ARG A 202 -1.90 -0.57 6.20
C ARG A 202 -0.47 -0.47 5.74
N ARG A 203 -0.02 0.74 5.41
CA ARG A 203 1.40 1.00 5.15
C ARG A 203 2.16 1.09 6.46
N SER A 204 3.47 0.82 6.43
CA SER A 204 4.33 0.91 7.61
C SER A 204 4.29 2.34 8.22
N PRO A 205 3.86 2.50 9.49
CA PRO A 205 3.81 3.80 10.16
C PRO A 205 5.21 4.39 10.35
N LEU A 206 6.19 3.56 10.71
CA LEU A 206 7.59 3.95 10.82
C LEU A 206 8.14 4.47 9.48
N TRP A 207 7.79 3.82 8.36
CA TRP A 207 8.24 4.30 7.05
C TRP A 207 7.62 5.66 6.68
N LEU A 208 6.34 5.88 7.01
CA LEU A 208 5.75 7.21 6.85
C LEU A 208 6.49 8.24 7.70
N PHE A 209 6.76 7.93 8.97
CA PHE A 209 7.47 8.82 9.88
C PHE A 209 8.84 9.21 9.31
N VAL A 210 9.66 8.23 8.91
CA VAL A 210 10.96 8.47 8.27
C VAL A 210 10.82 9.37 7.05
N ARG A 211 9.86 9.11 6.15
CA ARG A 211 9.64 9.95 4.97
C ARG A 211 9.20 11.38 5.28
N VAL A 212 8.45 11.57 6.36
CA VAL A 212 7.99 12.88 6.83
C VAL A 212 9.17 13.67 7.40
N ILE A 213 9.93 13.10 8.34
CA ILE A 213 11.07 13.80 8.96
C ILE A 213 12.17 14.10 7.95
N LEU A 214 12.43 13.20 6.99
CA LEU A 214 13.35 13.46 5.88
C LEU A 214 12.93 14.71 5.10
N GLN A 215 11.68 14.76 4.63
CA GLN A 215 11.20 15.92 3.86
C GLN A 215 11.18 17.20 4.70
N LEU A 216 10.80 17.12 5.98
CA LEU A 216 10.81 18.28 6.87
C LEU A 216 12.21 18.86 7.01
N VAL A 217 13.22 18.04 7.25
CA VAL A 217 14.61 18.52 7.40
C VAL A 217 15.13 19.09 6.09
N PHE A 218 14.95 18.38 4.96
CA PHE A 218 15.36 18.90 3.65
C PHE A 218 14.69 20.25 3.36
N ARG A 219 13.37 20.35 3.52
CA ARG A 219 12.63 21.59 3.25
C ARG A 219 13.02 22.74 4.18
N ARG A 220 13.40 22.46 5.42
CA ARG A 220 13.90 23.47 6.38
C ARG A 220 15.32 23.96 6.07
N LYS A 221 16.13 23.19 5.34
CA LYS A 221 17.57 23.44 5.17
C LYS A 221 18.02 23.73 3.74
N SER A 222 17.46 23.06 2.73
CA SER A 222 17.89 23.13 1.32
C SER A 222 16.71 23.16 0.33
N GLY A 223 15.48 22.94 0.80
CA GLY A 223 14.26 22.98 -0.02
C GLY A 223 13.71 21.58 -0.34
N ASP A 224 12.70 21.51 -1.21
CA ASP A 224 11.98 20.26 -1.50
C ASP A 224 12.65 19.41 -2.58
N GLU A 225 13.48 20.00 -3.45
CA GLU A 225 14.11 19.29 -4.58
C GLU A 225 15.11 18.23 -4.10
N LEU A 226 15.94 18.55 -3.11
CA LEU A 226 16.90 17.60 -2.54
C LEU A 226 16.20 16.34 -1.97
N TYR A 227 15.02 16.50 -1.36
CA TYR A 227 14.22 15.38 -0.91
C TYR A 227 13.76 14.51 -2.10
N LYS A 228 13.30 15.12 -3.20
CA LYS A 228 12.85 14.37 -4.37
C LYS A 228 14.00 13.62 -5.04
N HIS A 229 15.16 14.26 -5.19
CA HIS A 229 16.39 13.64 -5.69
C HIS A 229 16.79 12.44 -4.84
N PHE A 230 16.88 12.63 -3.52
CA PHE A 230 17.19 11.56 -2.58
C PHE A 230 16.17 10.41 -2.67
N MET A 231 14.88 10.70 -2.80
CA MET A 231 13.86 9.65 -2.91
C MET A 231 14.05 8.80 -4.17
N ILE A 232 14.42 9.39 -5.31
CA ILE A 232 14.73 8.64 -6.54
C ILE A 232 15.95 7.75 -6.32
N PHE A 233 17.04 8.33 -5.81
CA PHE A 233 18.26 7.60 -5.51
C PHE A 233 18.01 6.43 -4.55
N PHE A 234 17.29 6.68 -3.46
CA PHE A 234 16.91 5.66 -2.49
C PHE A 234 16.13 4.52 -3.14
N MET A 235 15.12 4.83 -3.97
CA MET A 235 14.34 3.78 -4.65
C MET A 235 15.18 2.96 -5.63
N SER A 236 16.13 3.56 -6.34
CA SER A 236 17.06 2.79 -7.18
C SER A 236 18.00 1.91 -6.34
N SER A 237 18.50 2.41 -5.20
CA SER A 237 19.31 1.59 -4.28
C SER A 237 18.52 0.40 -3.75
N VAL A 238 17.23 0.58 -3.43
CA VAL A 238 16.36 -0.55 -3.04
C VAL A 238 16.29 -1.58 -4.16
N ILE A 239 16.07 -1.16 -5.41
CA ILE A 239 16.02 -2.08 -6.56
C ILE A 239 17.34 -2.84 -6.66
N ASP A 240 18.47 -2.13 -6.60
CA ASP A 240 19.78 -2.76 -6.75
C ASP A 240 20.05 -3.84 -5.69
N SER A 241 19.75 -3.53 -4.42
CA SER A 241 19.95 -4.46 -3.31
C SER A 241 18.97 -5.65 -3.31
N SER A 242 17.84 -5.56 -4.02
CA SER A 242 16.76 -6.57 -3.94
C SER A 242 16.45 -7.26 -5.27
N ALA A 243 17.04 -6.83 -6.39
CA ALA A 243 16.71 -7.34 -7.71
C ALA A 243 16.96 -8.85 -7.89
N SER A 244 17.90 -9.43 -7.13
CA SER A 244 18.17 -10.87 -7.14
C SER A 244 17.18 -11.67 -6.29
N ALA A 245 16.61 -11.07 -5.24
CA ALA A 245 15.74 -11.74 -4.27
C ALA A 245 14.25 -11.59 -4.57
N MET A 246 13.86 -10.69 -5.49
CA MET A 246 12.46 -10.40 -5.81
C MET A 246 12.01 -11.02 -7.15
N PRO A 247 10.71 -11.30 -7.30
CA PRO A 247 10.11 -11.63 -8.60
C PRO A 247 10.37 -10.55 -9.64
N SER A 248 10.58 -10.97 -10.89
CA SER A 248 10.93 -10.08 -12.01
C SER A 248 9.86 -9.01 -12.27
N GLU A 249 8.59 -9.33 -12.01
CA GLU A 249 7.45 -8.43 -12.15
C GLU A 249 7.56 -7.25 -11.17
N ASN A 250 7.92 -7.55 -9.91
CA ASN A 250 8.10 -6.51 -8.90
C ASN A 250 9.27 -5.59 -9.25
N VAL A 251 10.39 -6.16 -9.69
CA VAL A 251 11.56 -5.39 -10.15
C VAL A 251 11.18 -4.52 -11.35
N TYR A 252 10.44 -5.05 -12.32
CA TYR A 252 9.94 -4.31 -13.48
C TYR A 252 9.07 -3.12 -13.06
N VAL A 253 8.07 -3.34 -12.20
CA VAL A 253 7.17 -2.28 -11.71
C VAL A 253 7.93 -1.21 -10.94
N MET A 254 8.90 -1.61 -10.10
CA MET A 254 9.75 -0.67 -9.37
C MET A 254 10.61 0.15 -10.31
N ASN A 255 11.24 -0.48 -11.30
CA ASN A 255 12.06 0.18 -12.31
C ASN A 255 11.24 1.21 -13.11
N ALA A 256 10.08 0.81 -13.65
CA ALA A 256 9.16 1.70 -14.35
C ALA A 256 8.65 2.86 -13.46
N LYS A 257 8.51 2.64 -12.14
CA LYS A 257 8.14 3.70 -11.20
C LYS A 257 9.25 4.71 -10.98
N VAL A 258 10.51 4.27 -10.90
CA VAL A 258 11.67 5.16 -10.77
C VAL A 258 11.87 5.95 -12.08
N ALA A 259 11.85 5.28 -13.22
CA ALA A 259 11.96 5.92 -14.54
C ALA A 259 10.91 7.03 -14.74
N ARG A 260 9.63 6.75 -14.44
CA ARG A 260 8.56 7.76 -14.51
C ARG A 260 8.76 8.92 -13.54
N ARG A 261 9.40 8.69 -12.38
CA ARG A 261 9.67 9.77 -11.42
C ARG A 261 10.80 10.67 -11.90
N VAL A 262 11.84 10.11 -12.51
CA VAL A 262 12.89 10.88 -13.18
C VAL A 262 12.28 11.79 -14.24
N LEU A 263 11.43 11.25 -15.13
CA LEU A 263 10.74 12.03 -16.16
C LEU A 263 9.86 13.16 -15.58
N LYS A 264 9.25 12.95 -14.40
CA LYS A 264 8.42 13.96 -13.73
C LYS A 264 9.19 15.09 -13.07
N LEU A 265 10.48 14.90 -12.81
CA LEU A 265 11.29 15.97 -12.22
C LEU A 265 11.67 17.05 -13.21
N ASP A 266 11.55 16.78 -14.51
CA ASP A 266 11.87 17.73 -15.58
C ASP A 266 13.21 18.44 -15.32
N LEU A 267 14.25 17.63 -15.11
CA LEU A 267 15.56 18.10 -14.69
C LEU A 267 16.15 19.01 -15.78
N SER A 268 16.45 20.25 -15.42
CA SER A 268 17.09 21.21 -16.34
C SER A 268 18.57 20.88 -16.57
N ASP A 269 19.23 20.34 -15.55
CA ASP A 269 20.62 19.87 -15.58
C ASP A 269 20.67 18.35 -15.38
N GLU A 270 21.81 17.72 -15.70
CA GLU A 270 22.04 16.31 -15.42
C GLU A 270 22.83 16.14 -14.10
N PRO A 271 22.15 15.97 -12.95
CA PRO A 271 22.83 15.84 -11.67
C PRO A 271 23.59 14.51 -11.60
N SER A 272 24.73 14.50 -10.90
CA SER A 272 25.66 13.36 -10.87
C SER A 272 25.00 12.05 -10.39
N TRP A 273 24.04 12.12 -9.47
CA TRP A 273 23.29 10.95 -9.00
C TRP A 273 22.47 10.28 -10.11
N LEU A 274 22.10 11.00 -11.18
CA LEU A 274 21.25 10.48 -12.24
C LEU A 274 21.96 9.38 -13.03
N ALA A 275 23.26 9.50 -13.28
CA ALA A 275 24.05 8.48 -13.98
C ALA A 275 24.02 7.15 -13.21
N SER A 276 24.21 7.19 -11.89
CA SER A 276 24.12 6.03 -11.00
C SER A 276 22.73 5.39 -11.04
N VAL A 277 21.67 6.20 -10.98
CA VAL A 277 20.28 5.72 -11.10
C VAL A 277 20.05 5.04 -12.46
N GLN A 278 20.40 5.70 -13.57
CA GLN A 278 20.22 5.17 -14.91
C GLN A 278 20.97 3.86 -15.12
N HIS A 279 22.19 3.73 -14.58
CA HIS A 279 22.95 2.50 -14.64
C HIS A 279 22.20 1.33 -13.98
N ILE A 280 21.67 1.54 -12.77
CA ILE A 280 20.87 0.53 -12.05
C ILE A 280 19.61 0.16 -12.85
N LEU A 281 18.88 1.14 -13.39
CA LEU A 281 17.66 0.88 -14.16
C LEU A 281 17.94 0.12 -15.46
N LYS A 282 19.03 0.43 -16.16
CA LYS A 282 19.46 -0.26 -17.38
C LYS A 282 19.87 -1.69 -17.08
N ARG A 283 20.74 -1.90 -16.08
CA ARG A 283 21.20 -3.24 -15.65
C ARG A 283 20.02 -4.13 -15.25
N THR A 284 19.11 -3.63 -14.44
CA THR A 284 17.94 -4.40 -13.98
C THR A 284 16.96 -4.70 -15.12
N SER A 285 16.73 -3.76 -16.04
CA SER A 285 15.93 -4.01 -17.24
C SER A 285 16.55 -5.08 -18.14
N HIS A 286 17.86 -5.05 -18.30
CA HIS A 286 18.60 -6.05 -19.08
C HIS A 286 18.44 -7.44 -18.45
N ASN A 287 18.65 -7.58 -17.15
CA ASN A 287 18.48 -8.85 -16.44
C ASN A 287 17.06 -9.43 -16.58
N ILE A 288 16.02 -8.58 -16.52
CA ILE A 288 14.63 -9.02 -16.74
C ILE A 288 14.45 -9.50 -18.17
N ARG A 289 14.99 -8.77 -19.16
CA ARG A 289 14.91 -9.13 -20.58
C ARG A 289 15.58 -10.46 -20.87
N GLU A 290 16.77 -10.69 -20.33
CA GLU A 290 17.48 -11.97 -20.49
C GLU A 290 16.69 -13.14 -19.89
N LYS A 291 16.13 -12.96 -18.68
CA LYS A 291 15.27 -13.98 -18.05
C LYS A 291 14.05 -14.27 -18.92
N TRP A 292 13.40 -13.22 -19.45
CA TRP A 292 12.26 -13.37 -20.34
C TRP A 292 12.62 -14.10 -21.63
N GLN A 293 13.74 -13.77 -22.27
CA GLN A 293 14.22 -14.46 -23.46
C GLN A 293 14.48 -15.94 -23.20
N LYS A 294 15.08 -16.29 -22.06
CA LYS A 294 15.28 -17.70 -21.66
C LYS A 294 13.94 -18.43 -21.48
N ILE A 295 12.96 -17.81 -20.84
CA ILE A 295 11.60 -18.37 -20.69
C ILE A 295 10.94 -18.56 -22.05
N MET A 296 11.05 -17.59 -22.97
CA MET A 296 10.51 -17.72 -24.32
C MET A 296 11.18 -18.86 -25.09
N MET A 297 12.51 -18.99 -25.02
CA MET A 297 13.24 -20.08 -25.68
C MET A 297 12.85 -21.45 -25.13
N GLN A 298 12.70 -21.59 -23.81
CA GLN A 298 12.28 -22.84 -23.18
C GLN A 298 10.84 -23.23 -23.52
N ASN A 299 9.96 -22.23 -23.65
CA ASN A 299 8.55 -22.44 -24.01
C ASN A 299 8.31 -22.43 -25.52
N ASN A 300 9.36 -22.30 -26.34
CA ASN A 300 9.25 -22.39 -27.78
C ASN A 300 8.97 -23.84 -28.17
N ARG A 301 7.69 -24.23 -28.11
CA ARG A 301 7.24 -25.48 -28.70
C ARG A 301 7.29 -25.29 -30.21
N GLN A 302 8.08 -26.12 -30.89
CA GLN A 302 7.81 -26.39 -32.30
C GLN A 302 6.43 -27.02 -32.38
N ILE A 303 5.41 -26.19 -32.60
CA ILE A 303 4.08 -26.68 -32.92
C ILE A 303 4.21 -27.21 -34.34
N ASP A 304 4.08 -28.53 -34.49
CA ASP A 304 4.01 -29.17 -35.80
C ASP A 304 2.68 -28.79 -36.46
N VAL A 305 2.73 -27.71 -37.22
CA VAL A 305 1.63 -27.21 -38.04
C VAL A 305 1.52 -27.96 -39.37
N GLY A 306 2.38 -28.96 -39.66
CA GLY A 306 2.27 -29.78 -40.87
C GLY A 306 0.94 -30.54 -40.94
N SER A 307 0.37 -30.90 -39.79
CA SER A 307 -0.98 -31.44 -39.69
C SER A 307 -2.08 -30.45 -40.13
N LEU A 308 -1.83 -29.14 -40.07
CA LEU A 308 -2.76 -28.11 -40.54
C LEU A 308 -2.66 -27.86 -42.05
N GLU A 309 -1.53 -28.22 -42.68
CA GLU A 309 -1.30 -28.05 -44.13
C GLU A 309 -2.18 -28.98 -44.96
N HIS A 310 -2.58 -30.12 -44.40
CA HIS A 310 -3.40 -31.13 -45.06
C HIS A 310 -4.89 -31.09 -44.66
N LEU A 311 -5.31 -30.08 -43.90
CA LEU A 311 -6.74 -29.85 -43.63
C LEU A 311 -7.45 -29.46 -44.93
N ASP A 312 -8.41 -30.27 -45.35
CA ASP A 312 -9.23 -30.02 -46.52
C ASP A 312 -10.62 -29.66 -46.01
N PHE A 313 -10.83 -28.38 -45.68
CA PHE A 313 -12.12 -27.91 -45.17
C PHE A 313 -13.31 -28.24 -46.09
N GLY A 314 -13.06 -28.46 -47.39
CA GLY A 314 -14.09 -28.91 -48.33
C GLY A 314 -14.50 -30.36 -48.06
N ARG A 315 -13.55 -31.28 -47.90
CA ARG A 315 -13.84 -32.68 -47.54
C ARG A 315 -14.22 -32.86 -46.07
N ASP A 316 -13.55 -32.14 -45.17
CA ASP A 316 -13.69 -32.27 -43.72
C ASP A 316 -15.02 -31.67 -43.20
N ALA A 317 -15.66 -30.79 -43.99
CA ALA A 317 -17.03 -30.34 -43.75
C ALA A 317 -18.10 -31.32 -44.27
N HIS A 318 -17.72 -32.29 -45.10
CA HIS A 318 -18.61 -33.28 -45.68
C HIS A 318 -18.45 -34.63 -44.99
N TYR A 319 -19.21 -34.83 -43.92
CA TYR A 319 -19.28 -36.12 -43.24
C TYR A 319 -20.40 -36.98 -43.82
N THR A 320 -20.08 -38.17 -44.34
CA THR A 320 -21.07 -39.19 -44.68
C THR A 320 -21.56 -39.84 -43.41
N LEU A 321 -22.70 -39.40 -42.90
CA LEU A 321 -23.35 -40.00 -41.74
C LEU A 321 -24.16 -41.21 -42.20
N THR A 322 -23.49 -42.29 -42.58
CA THR A 322 -24.12 -43.46 -43.22
C THR A 322 -25.25 -44.07 -42.39
N SER A 323 -25.19 -43.95 -41.05
CA SER A 323 -26.26 -44.36 -40.15
C SER A 323 -27.49 -43.44 -40.22
N LEU A 324 -27.28 -42.13 -40.39
CA LEU A 324 -28.34 -41.15 -40.62
C LEU A 324 -28.93 -41.31 -42.02
N ASP A 325 -28.09 -41.51 -43.04
CA ASP A 325 -28.53 -41.77 -44.41
C ASP A 325 -29.40 -43.03 -44.46
N ARG A 326 -28.93 -44.14 -43.86
CA ARG A 326 -29.72 -45.38 -43.73
C ARG A 326 -31.02 -45.19 -42.95
N TYR A 327 -31.00 -44.33 -41.92
CA TYR A 327 -32.21 -43.99 -41.18
C TYR A 327 -33.20 -43.21 -42.04
N LEU A 328 -32.75 -42.21 -42.80
CA LEU A 328 -33.58 -41.43 -43.72
C LEU A 328 -34.12 -42.28 -44.88
N GLU A 329 -33.30 -43.17 -45.44
CA GLU A 329 -33.74 -44.15 -46.45
C GLU A 329 -34.78 -45.12 -45.89
N ALA A 330 -34.65 -45.54 -44.62
CA ALA A 330 -35.64 -46.36 -43.94
C ALA A 330 -36.98 -45.63 -43.68
N ILE A 331 -37.02 -44.29 -43.80
CA ILE A 331 -38.26 -43.51 -43.77
C ILE A 331 -38.96 -43.54 -45.14
N GLY A 332 -38.21 -43.64 -46.24
CA GLY A 332 -38.70 -43.54 -47.62
C GLY A 332 -39.80 -44.50 -48.06
N PRO A 333 -39.86 -45.77 -47.59
CA PRO A 333 -40.94 -46.68 -47.96
C PRO A 333 -42.06 -46.74 -46.91
N ARG A 334 -42.15 -45.79 -45.97
CA ARG A 334 -43.38 -45.62 -45.18
C ARG A 334 -44.43 -45.03 -46.11
N ASP A 335 -45.27 -45.91 -46.63
CA ASP A 335 -46.51 -45.61 -47.34
C ASP A 335 -47.13 -44.30 -46.83
N ASN A 336 -47.35 -43.36 -47.76
CA ASN A 336 -48.26 -42.22 -47.59
C ASN A 336 -49.72 -42.73 -47.56
N GLY A 337 -50.00 -43.77 -46.78
CA GLY A 337 -51.33 -44.00 -46.25
C GLY A 337 -51.60 -42.92 -45.21
N PRO A 338 -52.81 -42.32 -45.15
CA PRO A 338 -53.14 -41.37 -44.10
C PRO A 338 -53.11 -42.13 -42.76
N PHE A 339 -51.95 -42.14 -42.11
CA PHE A 339 -51.83 -42.52 -40.72
C PHE A 339 -52.43 -41.37 -39.90
N ILE A 340 -53.77 -41.30 -39.93
CA ILE A 340 -54.55 -40.63 -38.91
C ILE A 340 -54.33 -41.45 -37.66
N ALA A 341 -53.26 -41.15 -36.91
CA ALA A 341 -53.23 -41.49 -35.50
C ALA A 341 -54.34 -40.65 -34.86
N PRO A 342 -55.44 -41.26 -34.37
CA PRO A 342 -56.49 -40.50 -33.73
C PRO A 342 -55.91 -39.98 -32.41
N GLY A 343 -55.62 -38.67 -32.35
CA GLY A 343 -55.40 -37.96 -31.09
C GLY A 343 -53.98 -37.57 -30.71
N TYR A 344 -52.95 -37.75 -31.55
CA TYR A 344 -51.64 -37.17 -31.24
C TYR A 344 -51.55 -35.70 -31.71
N GLN A 345 -52.04 -34.78 -30.86
CA GLN A 345 -51.65 -33.38 -30.92
C GLN A 345 -50.54 -33.16 -29.88
N PRO A 346 -49.29 -32.87 -30.28
CA PRO A 346 -48.28 -32.47 -29.32
C PRO A 346 -48.68 -31.11 -28.73
N GLN A 347 -49.32 -31.14 -27.56
CA GLN A 347 -49.62 -29.93 -26.81
C GLN A 347 -48.33 -29.46 -26.15
N SER A 348 -47.78 -28.35 -26.63
CA SER A 348 -46.68 -27.68 -25.94
C SER A 348 -47.17 -27.25 -24.54
N ARG A 349 -46.49 -27.74 -23.51
CA ARG A 349 -46.72 -27.35 -22.11
C ARG A 349 -45.79 -26.22 -21.66
N LEU A 350 -45.26 -25.46 -22.64
CA LEU A 350 -44.47 -24.26 -22.38
C LEU A 350 -45.37 -23.17 -21.81
N LEU A 351 -45.02 -22.68 -20.62
CA LEU A 351 -45.67 -21.55 -19.99
C LEU A 351 -45.23 -20.28 -20.70
N LYS A 352 -46.20 -19.44 -21.09
CA LYS A 352 -45.95 -18.10 -21.60
C LYS A 352 -46.19 -17.10 -20.48
N PHE A 353 -45.17 -16.34 -20.13
CA PHE A 353 -45.27 -15.24 -19.18
C PHE A 353 -45.50 -13.93 -19.95
N GLN A 354 -46.36 -13.07 -19.42
CA GLN A 354 -46.59 -11.73 -19.97
C GLN A 354 -45.63 -10.76 -19.28
N ALA A 355 -44.87 -9.98 -20.06
CA ALA A 355 -43.86 -9.06 -19.53
C ALA A 355 -44.41 -7.96 -18.59
N THR A 356 -45.73 -7.75 -18.57
CA THR A 356 -46.40 -6.71 -17.77
C THR A 356 -46.95 -7.22 -16.45
N GLU A 357 -46.92 -8.52 -16.16
CA GLU A 357 -47.50 -9.11 -14.95
C GLU A 357 -46.55 -10.09 -14.26
N LEU A 358 -46.31 -9.88 -12.96
CA LEU A 358 -45.44 -10.74 -12.17
C LEU A 358 -46.21 -11.99 -11.72
N PRO A 359 -45.76 -13.22 -12.06
CA PRO A 359 -46.46 -14.44 -11.70
C PRO A 359 -46.50 -14.64 -10.19
N THR A 360 -47.69 -14.82 -9.62
CA THR A 360 -47.88 -15.00 -8.17
C THR A 360 -47.59 -16.41 -7.67
N CYS A 361 -47.53 -17.42 -8.55
CA CYS A 361 -47.17 -18.80 -8.19
C CYS A 361 -46.56 -19.56 -9.38
N LEU A 362 -45.35 -20.10 -9.20
CA LEU A 362 -44.68 -20.93 -10.21
C LEU A 362 -44.94 -22.41 -9.92
N LYS A 363 -45.88 -23.02 -10.65
CA LYS A 363 -46.11 -24.48 -10.60
C LYS A 363 -45.71 -25.11 -11.93
N PHE A 364 -44.50 -25.68 -11.96
CA PHE A 364 -44.04 -26.49 -13.08
C PHE A 364 -44.59 -27.91 -12.93
N GLY A 365 -45.80 -28.13 -13.45
CA GLY A 365 -46.49 -29.42 -13.33
C GLY A 365 -45.90 -30.55 -14.17
N ASP A 366 -45.00 -30.23 -15.10
CA ASP A 366 -44.38 -31.19 -16.01
C ASP A 366 -42.85 -31.10 -15.91
N THR A 367 -42.22 -32.20 -15.49
CA THR A 367 -40.77 -32.30 -15.31
C THR A 367 -40.00 -32.11 -16.61
N ASP A 368 -40.56 -32.55 -17.73
CA ASP A 368 -39.87 -32.55 -19.02
C ASP A 368 -39.74 -31.13 -19.59
N TYR A 369 -40.65 -30.23 -19.19
CA TYR A 369 -40.67 -28.82 -19.59
C TYR A 369 -40.12 -27.88 -18.52
N LYS A 370 -39.64 -28.39 -17.39
CA LYS A 370 -39.23 -27.58 -16.23
C LYS A 370 -38.10 -26.59 -16.56
N ILE A 371 -37.06 -27.04 -17.25
CA ILE A 371 -35.91 -26.21 -17.61
C ILE A 371 -36.32 -25.12 -18.60
N TYR A 372 -37.11 -25.47 -19.61
CA TYR A 372 -37.57 -24.53 -20.62
C TYR A 372 -38.55 -23.49 -20.06
N ASN A 373 -39.40 -23.89 -19.11
CA ASN A 373 -40.31 -22.98 -18.40
C ASN A 373 -39.56 -22.05 -17.43
N LEU A 374 -38.46 -22.51 -16.84
CA LEU A 374 -37.59 -21.66 -16.02
C LEU A 374 -36.87 -20.62 -16.89
N ALA A 375 -36.32 -21.04 -18.03
CA ALA A 375 -35.70 -20.13 -18.99
C ALA A 375 -36.71 -19.10 -19.55
N ALA A 376 -37.93 -19.52 -19.84
CA ALA A 376 -39.00 -18.60 -20.28
C ALA A 376 -39.38 -17.58 -19.20
N PHE A 377 -39.25 -17.90 -17.91
CA PHE A 377 -39.46 -16.95 -16.82
C PHE A 377 -38.30 -15.96 -16.68
N GLU A 378 -37.05 -16.39 -16.89
CA GLU A 378 -35.88 -15.50 -16.77
C GLU A 378 -35.80 -14.45 -17.88
N VAL A 379 -36.39 -14.75 -19.05
CA VAL A 379 -36.33 -13.89 -20.25
C VAL A 379 -37.62 -13.10 -20.48
N GLY A 380 -38.70 -13.46 -19.78
CA GLY A 380 -40.06 -12.92 -19.95
C GLY A 380 -40.35 -11.63 -19.22
#